data_AF-A0A9D6Z9U9-F1
#
_entry.id   AF-A0A9D6Z9U9-F1
#
_cell.length_a   1.000
_cell.length_b   1.000
_cell.length_c   1.000
_cell.angle_alpha   90.00
_cell.angle_beta   90.00
_cell.angle_gamma   90.00
#
_symmetry.space_group_name_H-M   'P 1'
#
loop_
_entity.id
_entity.type
_entity.pdbx_description
1 polymer ?
#
loop_
_entity_poly.entity_id
_entity_poly.type
_entity_poly.pdbx_seq_one_letter_code
_entity_poly.pdbx_strand_id
1 'polypeptide(L)'
;MNISPYSLALIAGGFAIVGTMTGSWLNHRLSIIRSQYDIKQLAGMRVREAFASELATLQLDSDPALNVSSFLKDAFIKHKIAVNEFMLFLTNKELTVFNKVWHEYYSSPEIPDTHEGLFFEKYSKIIDPKGKEKAIKNIEALLRFAAPPKLKLYHNLFKRK
;
A
#
# COMPACT_ATOMS: atom_id res chain seq x y z
N MET A 1 55.31 9.07 23.74
CA MET A 1 54.39 8.90 24.88
C MET A 1 54.04 7.41 24.94
N ASN A 2 54.59 6.64 25.89
CA ASN A 2 54.31 5.21 26.00
C ASN A 2 53.03 5.02 26.81
N ILE A 3 51.95 4.59 26.16
CA ILE A 3 50.68 4.29 26.80
C ILE A 3 50.78 2.89 27.40
N SER A 4 50.44 2.76 28.68
CA SER A 4 50.42 1.47 29.39
C SER A 4 49.41 0.50 28.73
N PRO A 5 49.71 -0.80 28.61
CA PRO A 5 48.79 -1.79 28.05
C PRO A 5 47.45 -1.85 28.80
N TYR A 6 47.43 -1.54 30.11
CA TYR A 6 46.21 -1.44 30.90
C TYR A 6 45.33 -0.25 30.47
N SER A 7 45.95 0.88 30.15
CA SER A 7 45.23 2.06 29.63
C SER A 7 44.62 1.77 28.27
N LEU A 8 45.33 1.02 27.41
CA LEU A 8 44.84 0.62 26.09
C LEU A 8 43.65 -0.36 26.19
N ALA A 9 43.70 -1.31 27.11
CA ALA A 9 42.60 -2.23 27.39
C ALA A 9 41.34 -1.52 27.93
N LEU A 10 41.52 -0.54 28.83
CA LEU A 10 40.42 0.29 29.35
C LEU A 10 39.76 1.13 28.23
N ILE A 11 40.57 1.74 27.36
CA ILE A 11 40.08 2.51 26.22
C ILE A 11 39.31 1.59 25.24
N ALA A 12 39.87 0.44 24.89
CA ALA A 12 39.23 -0.52 23.99
C ALA A 12 37.92 -1.09 24.57
N GLY A 13 37.91 -1.43 25.85
CA GLY A 13 36.70 -1.90 26.56
C GLY A 13 35.62 -0.83 26.61
N GLY A 14 35.99 0.43 26.88
CA GLY A 14 35.07 1.57 26.83
C GLY A 14 34.44 1.77 25.45
N PHE A 15 35.24 1.73 24.39
CA PHE A 15 34.74 1.81 23.01
C PHE A 15 33.87 0.62 22.63
N ALA A 16 34.17 -0.60 23.11
CA ALA A 16 33.34 -1.77 22.87
C ALA A 16 31.95 -1.64 23.50
N ILE A 17 31.87 -1.10 24.74
CA ILE A 17 30.59 -0.86 25.43
C ILE A 17 29.79 0.21 24.67
N VAL A 18 30.39 1.36 24.36
CA VAL A 18 29.72 2.44 23.63
C VAL A 18 29.30 1.99 22.23
N GLY A 19 30.15 1.23 21.54
CA GLY A 19 29.86 0.63 20.23
C GLY A 19 28.69 -0.34 20.27
N THR A 20 28.62 -1.18 21.30
CA THR A 20 27.52 -2.14 21.46
C THR A 20 26.20 -1.42 21.77
N MET A 21 26.22 -0.40 22.64
CA MET A 21 25.03 0.39 22.97
C MET A 21 24.50 1.15 21.75
N THR A 22 25.39 1.81 21.00
CA THR A 22 25.02 2.55 19.79
C THR A 22 24.53 1.60 18.68
N GLY A 23 25.19 0.46 18.48
CA GLY A 23 24.76 -0.57 17.54
C GLY A 23 23.40 -1.17 17.89
N SER A 24 23.16 -1.48 19.16
CA SER A 24 21.86 -1.98 19.63
C SER A 24 20.75 -0.95 19.42
N TRP A 25 21.01 0.33 19.71
CA TRP A 25 20.04 1.40 19.50
C TRP A 25 19.70 1.59 18.01
N LEU A 26 20.70 1.59 17.14
CA LEU A 26 20.51 1.67 15.69
C LEU A 26 19.73 0.47 15.16
N ASN A 27 20.10 -0.75 15.56
CA ASN A 27 19.40 -1.96 15.15
C ASN A 27 17.94 -1.96 15.62
N HIS A 28 17.68 -1.52 16.84
CA HIS A 28 16.31 -1.42 17.35
C HIS A 28 15.47 -0.45 16.52
N ARG A 29 16.02 0.73 16.20
CA ARG A 29 15.34 1.72 15.34
C ARG A 29 15.06 1.17 13.94
N LEU A 30 16.04 0.52 13.31
CA LEU A 30 15.88 -0.11 12.00
C LEU A 30 14.85 -1.25 12.04
N SER A 31 14.82 -2.03 13.12
CA SER A 31 13.86 -3.11 13.31
C SER A 31 12.42 -2.59 13.39
N ILE A 32 12.18 -1.47 14.06
CA ILE A 32 10.84 -0.84 14.11
C ILE A 32 10.41 -0.40 12.71
N ILE A 33 11.29 0.28 11.99
CA ILE A 33 11.01 0.77 10.62
C ILE A 33 10.71 -0.41 9.70
N ARG A 34 11.51 -1.47 9.77
CA ARG A 34 11.31 -2.69 8.99
C ARG A 34 10.00 -3.39 9.32
N SER A 35 9.68 -3.53 10.61
CA SER A 35 8.42 -4.14 11.05
C SER A 35 7.20 -3.37 10.54
N GLN A 36 7.20 -2.03 10.64
CA GLN A 36 6.13 -1.20 10.09
C GLN A 36 5.99 -1.36 8.57
N TYR A 37 7.11 -1.45 7.87
CA TYR A 37 7.13 -1.70 6.43
C TYR A 37 6.55 -3.07 6.08
N ASP A 38 6.95 -4.13 6.80
CA ASP A 38 6.47 -5.51 6.55
C ASP A 38 4.96 -5.63 6.81
N ILE A 39 4.45 -4.99 7.87
CA ILE A 39 3.01 -4.95 8.16
C ILE A 39 2.23 -4.21 7.07
N LYS A 40 2.75 -3.05 6.61
CA LYS A 40 2.16 -2.31 5.49
C LYS A 40 2.12 -3.14 4.20
N GLN A 41 3.19 -3.90 3.91
CA GLN A 41 3.22 -4.81 2.76
C GLN A 41 2.17 -5.92 2.89
N LEU A 42 2.05 -6.53 4.07
CA LEU A 42 1.04 -7.55 4.34
C LEU A 42 -0.38 -7.02 4.12
N ALA A 43 -0.70 -5.84 4.65
CA ALA A 43 -1.99 -5.19 4.43
C ALA A 43 -2.22 -4.85 2.94
N GLY A 44 -1.19 -4.42 2.22
CA GLY A 44 -1.25 -4.20 0.78
C GLY A 44 -1.52 -5.49 -0.02
N MET A 45 -0.94 -6.63 0.39
CA MET A 45 -1.24 -7.93 -0.22
C MET A 45 -2.71 -8.33 0.00
N ARG A 46 -3.27 -8.09 1.18
CA ARG A 46 -4.70 -8.35 1.45
C ARG A 46 -5.62 -7.48 0.59
N VAL A 47 -5.26 -6.21 0.37
CA VAL A 47 -6.00 -5.35 -0.58
C VAL A 47 -5.94 -5.96 -1.97
N ARG A 48 -4.75 -6.34 -2.45
CA ARG A 48 -4.63 -7.01 -3.76
C ARG A 48 -5.50 -8.25 -3.88
N GLU A 49 -5.45 -9.13 -2.89
CA GLU A 49 -6.21 -10.37 -2.87
C GLU A 49 -7.71 -10.08 -2.88
N ALA A 50 -8.16 -9.08 -2.12
CA ALA A 50 -9.55 -8.65 -2.11
C ALA A 50 -10.03 -8.18 -3.50
N PHE A 51 -9.19 -7.53 -4.31
CA PHE A 51 -9.58 -7.07 -5.66
C PHE A 51 -9.24 -8.06 -6.79
N ALA A 52 -8.50 -9.15 -6.51
CA ALA A 52 -7.91 -9.99 -7.54
C ALA A 52 -8.95 -10.69 -8.42
N SER A 53 -9.98 -11.27 -7.80
CA SER A 53 -11.07 -11.95 -8.50
C SER A 53 -11.85 -11.01 -9.41
N GLU A 54 -12.17 -9.81 -8.92
CA GLU A 54 -12.97 -8.82 -9.61
C GLU A 54 -12.18 -8.21 -10.76
N LEU A 55 -10.90 -7.90 -10.54
CA LEU A 55 -10.02 -7.40 -11.58
C LEU A 55 -9.82 -8.44 -12.69
N ALA A 56 -9.59 -9.72 -12.33
CA ALA A 56 -9.42 -10.79 -13.30
C ALA A 56 -10.70 -11.01 -14.12
N THR A 57 -11.87 -11.00 -13.48
CA THR A 57 -13.17 -11.11 -14.15
C THR A 57 -13.38 -9.94 -15.09
N LEU A 58 -13.15 -8.70 -14.64
CA LEU A 58 -13.25 -7.52 -15.49
C LEU A 58 -12.21 -7.53 -16.63
N GLN A 59 -11.05 -8.17 -16.51
CA GLN A 59 -10.06 -8.20 -17.59
C GLN A 59 -10.31 -9.32 -18.61
N LEU A 60 -10.73 -10.50 -18.15
CA LEU A 60 -10.87 -11.70 -18.96
C LEU A 60 -12.25 -11.86 -19.58
N ASP A 61 -13.29 -11.40 -18.87
CA ASP A 61 -14.64 -11.59 -19.34
C ASP A 61 -14.89 -10.71 -20.57
N SER A 62 -15.33 -11.31 -21.67
CA SER A 62 -15.70 -10.60 -22.90
C SER A 62 -17.20 -10.37 -22.99
N ASP A 63 -17.97 -10.81 -21.98
CA ASP A 63 -19.41 -10.68 -21.96
C ASP A 63 -19.83 -9.20 -21.86
N PRO A 64 -20.47 -8.64 -22.91
CA PRO A 64 -20.99 -7.28 -22.89
C PRO A 64 -22.20 -7.12 -21.95
N ALA A 65 -22.78 -8.22 -21.45
CA ALA A 65 -23.94 -8.21 -20.55
C ALA A 65 -23.57 -8.08 -19.07
N LEU A 66 -22.27 -8.12 -18.70
CA LEU A 66 -21.85 -7.98 -17.31
C LEU A 66 -22.24 -6.60 -16.76
N ASN A 67 -23.19 -6.57 -15.81
CA ASN A 67 -23.50 -5.37 -15.06
C ASN A 67 -22.39 -5.09 -14.02
N VAL A 68 -21.39 -4.31 -14.44
CA VAL A 68 -20.22 -3.93 -13.63
C VAL A 68 -20.61 -3.31 -12.28
N SER A 69 -21.69 -2.52 -12.26
CA SER A 69 -22.15 -1.88 -11.02
C SER A 69 -22.63 -2.92 -10.00
N SER A 70 -23.50 -3.84 -10.41
CA SER A 70 -23.99 -4.93 -9.55
C SER A 70 -22.82 -5.81 -9.08
N PHE A 71 -21.95 -6.20 -10.00
CA PHE A 71 -20.80 -7.05 -9.72
C PHE A 71 -19.86 -6.44 -8.67
N LEU A 72 -19.52 -5.16 -8.79
CA LEU A 72 -18.65 -4.48 -7.83
C LEU A 72 -19.35 -4.17 -6.50
N LYS A 73 -20.68 -4.00 -6.52
CA LYS A 73 -21.47 -3.77 -5.31
C LYS A 73 -21.44 -4.99 -4.39
N ASP A 74 -21.54 -6.19 -4.95
CA ASP A 74 -21.48 -7.44 -4.18
C ASP A 74 -20.10 -7.64 -3.53
N ALA A 75 -19.03 -7.30 -4.25
CA ALA A 75 -17.66 -7.35 -3.75
C ALA A 75 -17.28 -6.20 -2.80
N PHE A 76 -18.10 -5.14 -2.70
CA PHE A 76 -17.72 -3.90 -2.05
C PHE A 76 -17.39 -4.05 -0.57
N ILE A 77 -18.14 -4.87 0.17
CA ILE A 77 -17.90 -5.09 1.60
C ILE A 77 -16.51 -5.67 1.82
N LYS A 78 -16.13 -6.68 1.02
CA LYS A 78 -14.80 -7.29 1.04
C LYS A 78 -13.70 -6.26 0.76
N HIS A 79 -13.89 -5.44 -0.28
CA HIS A 79 -12.95 -4.36 -0.62
C HIS A 79 -12.82 -3.34 0.52
N LYS A 80 -13.94 -2.89 1.09
CA LYS A 80 -13.97 -1.90 2.17
C LYS A 80 -13.22 -2.36 3.42
N ILE A 81 -13.38 -3.63 3.81
CA ILE A 81 -12.68 -4.20 4.96
C ILE A 81 -11.16 -4.16 4.73
N ALA A 82 -10.69 -4.71 3.61
CA ALA A 82 -9.26 -4.73 3.29
C ALA A 82 -8.66 -3.32 3.17
N VAL A 83 -9.42 -2.39 2.57
CA VAL A 83 -9.03 -0.99 2.41
C VAL A 83 -8.93 -0.29 3.77
N ASN A 84 -9.90 -0.47 4.66
CA ASN A 84 -9.87 0.12 6.01
C ASN A 84 -8.67 -0.38 6.82
N GLU A 85 -8.34 -1.67 6.73
CA GLU A 85 -7.13 -2.22 7.36
C GLU A 85 -5.87 -1.56 6.80
N PHE A 86 -5.78 -1.41 5.47
CA PHE A 86 -4.61 -0.82 4.82
C PHE A 86 -4.42 0.66 5.17
N MET A 87 -5.51 1.42 5.30
CA MET A 87 -5.47 2.84 5.66
C MET A 87 -4.77 3.10 7.00
N LEU A 88 -4.83 2.17 7.95
CA LEU A 88 -4.15 2.28 9.26
C LEU A 88 -2.63 2.34 9.14
N PHE A 89 -2.07 1.86 8.02
CA PHE A 89 -0.63 1.80 7.78
C PHE A 89 -0.15 2.87 6.78
N LEU A 90 -1.03 3.77 6.36
CA LEU A 90 -0.68 4.90 5.49
C LEU A 90 -0.20 6.09 6.31
N THR A 91 0.80 6.79 5.80
CA THR A 91 1.16 8.11 6.34
C THR A 91 0.06 9.13 6.02
N ASN A 92 -0.05 10.21 6.79
CA ASN A 92 -1.08 11.25 6.54
C ASN A 92 -1.09 11.77 5.09
N LYS A 93 0.08 11.89 4.45
CA LYS A 93 0.18 12.32 3.05
C LYS A 93 -0.36 11.26 2.09
N GLU A 94 -0.02 9.99 2.30
CA GLU A 94 -0.52 8.88 1.49
C GLU A 94 -2.02 8.69 1.68
N LEU A 95 -2.50 8.81 2.93
CA LEU A 95 -3.91 8.63 3.29
C LEU A 95 -4.82 9.62 2.57
N THR A 96 -4.43 10.91 2.47
CA THR A 96 -5.23 11.91 1.75
C THR A 96 -5.38 11.56 0.27
N VAL A 97 -4.28 11.18 -0.39
CA VAL A 97 -4.31 10.81 -1.82
C VAL A 97 -5.09 9.51 -1.99
N PHE A 98 -4.88 8.55 -1.11
CA PHE A 98 -5.54 7.26 -1.15
C PHE A 98 -7.05 7.38 -0.92
N ASN A 99 -7.50 8.19 0.04
CA ASN A 99 -8.92 8.48 0.28
C ASN A 99 -9.60 9.06 -0.96
N LYS A 100 -8.91 9.93 -1.69
CA LYS A 100 -9.44 10.47 -2.95
C LYS A 100 -9.66 9.36 -3.97
N VAL A 101 -8.69 8.47 -4.17
CA VAL A 101 -8.80 7.35 -5.12
C VAL A 101 -9.86 6.34 -4.66
N TRP A 102 -9.97 6.10 -3.36
CA TRP A 102 -11.01 5.24 -2.79
C TRP A 102 -12.40 5.81 -3.02
N HIS A 103 -12.58 7.11 -2.77
CA HIS A 103 -13.82 7.82 -3.07
C HIS A 103 -14.15 7.76 -4.57
N GLU A 104 -13.15 8.00 -5.42
CA GLU A 104 -13.27 7.86 -6.87
C GLU A 104 -13.57 6.44 -7.31
N TYR A 105 -13.37 5.41 -6.49
CA TYR A 105 -13.71 4.02 -6.81
C TYR A 105 -15.20 3.72 -6.54
N TYR A 106 -15.76 4.17 -5.40
CA TYR A 106 -17.13 3.82 -5.01
C TYR A 106 -18.18 4.91 -5.31
N SER A 107 -17.81 6.19 -5.28
CA SER A 107 -18.69 7.34 -5.48
C SER A 107 -18.51 7.97 -6.87
N SER A 108 -19.55 8.64 -7.35
CA SER A 108 -19.54 9.40 -8.59
C SER A 108 -19.41 10.89 -8.29
N PRO A 109 -18.41 11.62 -8.81
CA PRO A 109 -18.32 13.07 -8.64
C PRO A 109 -19.46 13.84 -9.34
N GLU A 110 -20.20 13.19 -10.23
CA GLU A 110 -21.32 13.79 -10.98
C GLU A 110 -22.65 13.74 -10.22
N ILE A 111 -22.72 12.98 -9.12
CA ILE A 111 -23.96 12.81 -8.35
C ILE A 111 -23.67 13.19 -6.89
N PRO A 112 -24.32 14.25 -6.35
CA PRO A 112 -24.13 14.66 -4.96
C PRO A 112 -24.39 13.51 -3.99
N ASP A 113 -23.68 13.49 -2.86
CA ASP A 113 -23.67 12.47 -1.78
C ASP A 113 -25.01 12.30 -1.04
N THR A 114 -26.16 12.37 -1.73
CA THR A 114 -27.45 12.40 -1.05
C THR A 114 -27.99 11.05 -0.64
N HIS A 115 -27.58 9.90 -1.21
CA HIS A 115 -28.10 8.61 -0.75
C HIS A 115 -27.09 7.46 -0.86
N GLU A 116 -27.03 6.62 0.18
CA GLU A 116 -26.34 5.31 0.26
C GLU A 116 -26.74 4.32 -0.88
N GLY A 117 -27.63 4.71 -1.79
CA GLY A 117 -28.09 3.91 -2.91
C GLY A 117 -27.27 4.01 -4.20
N LEU A 118 -26.41 5.04 -4.37
CA LEU A 118 -25.84 5.40 -5.68
C LEU A 118 -24.39 4.92 -5.90
N PHE A 119 -23.95 3.96 -5.09
CA PHE A 119 -22.64 3.32 -5.27
C PHE A 119 -22.56 2.69 -6.66
N PHE A 120 -21.47 2.96 -7.37
CA PHE A 120 -21.18 2.34 -8.68
C PHE A 120 -22.10 2.72 -9.84
N GLU A 121 -23.02 3.68 -9.70
CA GLU A 121 -23.88 4.14 -10.80
C GLU A 121 -23.12 4.72 -12.00
N LYS A 122 -21.94 5.30 -11.77
CA LYS A 122 -21.02 5.70 -12.85
C LYS A 122 -20.57 4.54 -13.76
N TYR A 123 -20.78 3.30 -13.33
CA TYR A 123 -20.50 2.08 -14.09
C TYR A 123 -21.79 1.39 -14.58
N SER A 124 -22.99 1.92 -14.25
CA SER A 124 -24.28 1.27 -14.50
C SER A 124 -24.88 1.55 -15.87
N LYS A 125 -24.24 2.35 -16.74
CA LYS A 125 -24.68 2.45 -18.13
C LYS A 125 -24.55 1.05 -18.74
N ILE A 126 -25.70 0.39 -18.87
CA ILE A 126 -25.93 -1.07 -18.97
C ILE A 126 -25.13 -1.75 -20.08
N ILE A 127 -24.57 -0.97 -21.02
CA ILE A 127 -23.76 -1.45 -22.14
C ILE A 127 -22.70 -0.39 -22.49
N ASP A 128 -21.87 0.04 -21.53
CA ASP A 128 -20.76 0.96 -21.82
C ASP A 128 -19.40 0.28 -21.53
N PRO A 129 -18.62 -0.12 -22.55
CA PRO A 129 -17.25 -0.61 -22.35
C PRO A 129 -16.38 0.38 -21.57
N LYS A 130 -16.71 1.69 -21.59
CA LYS A 130 -16.02 2.70 -20.79
C LYS A 130 -16.25 2.54 -19.29
N GLY A 131 -17.40 2.01 -18.85
CA GLY A 131 -17.68 1.75 -17.45
C GLY A 131 -16.73 0.69 -16.87
N LYS A 132 -16.54 -0.38 -17.63
CA LYS A 132 -15.59 -1.47 -17.34
C LYS A 132 -14.14 -0.98 -17.32
N GLU A 133 -13.70 -0.24 -18.35
CA GLU A 133 -12.36 0.34 -18.39
C GLU A 133 -12.10 1.31 -17.22
N LYS A 134 -13.09 2.14 -16.87
CA LYS A 134 -13.01 3.08 -15.74
C LYS A 134 -12.93 2.33 -14.41
N ALA A 135 -13.69 1.24 -14.26
CA ALA A 135 -13.62 0.38 -13.08
C ALA A 135 -12.22 -0.25 -12.92
N ILE A 136 -11.69 -0.85 -13.99
CA ILE A 136 -10.33 -1.42 -14.01
C ILE A 136 -9.30 -0.34 -13.64
N LYS A 137 -9.36 0.83 -14.27
CA LYS A 137 -8.43 1.94 -14.00
C LYS A 137 -8.46 2.38 -12.53
N ASN A 138 -9.65 2.46 -11.94
CA ASN A 138 -9.80 2.87 -10.53
C ASN A 138 -9.30 1.78 -9.57
N ILE A 139 -9.56 0.50 -9.86
CA ILE A 139 -9.02 -0.63 -9.10
C ILE A 139 -7.49 -0.62 -9.19
N GLU A 140 -6.92 -0.50 -10.39
CA GLU A 140 -5.47 -0.42 -10.58
C GLU A 140 -4.85 0.77 -9.85
N ALA A 141 -5.52 1.93 -9.85
CA ALA A 141 -5.06 3.10 -9.11
C ALA A 141 -4.97 2.82 -7.61
N LEU A 142 -5.93 2.11 -7.01
CA LEU A 142 -5.86 1.64 -5.63
C LEU A 142 -4.72 0.65 -5.42
N LEU A 143 -4.58 -0.33 -6.32
CA LEU A 143 -3.57 -1.38 -6.21
C LEU A 143 -2.13 -0.85 -6.38
N ARG A 144 -1.93 0.33 -6.96
CA ARG A 144 -0.62 1.00 -7.00
C ARG A 144 -0.12 1.41 -5.63
N PHE A 145 -1.01 1.78 -4.70
CA PHE A 145 -0.62 2.08 -3.32
C PHE A 145 -0.26 0.81 -2.56
N ALA A 146 -0.95 -0.28 -2.87
CA ALA A 146 -0.67 -1.61 -2.34
C ALA A 146 0.53 -2.29 -3.03
N ALA A 147 1.14 -1.68 -4.05
CA ALA A 147 2.30 -2.26 -4.74
C ALA A 147 3.48 -2.45 -3.80
N PRO A 148 4.21 -3.59 -3.90
CA PRO A 148 5.53 -3.60 -3.33
C PRO A 148 6.28 -2.46 -4.03
N PRO A 149 7.00 -1.60 -3.29
CA PRO A 149 7.87 -0.66 -3.95
C PRO A 149 8.74 -1.48 -4.90
N LYS A 150 8.84 -1.04 -6.16
CA LYS A 150 9.83 -1.58 -7.07
C LYS A 150 11.12 -1.55 -6.28
N LEU A 151 11.63 -2.73 -5.93
CA LEU A 151 12.91 -2.88 -5.30
C LEU A 151 13.89 -2.18 -6.26
N LYS A 152 14.22 -0.91 -5.97
CA LYS A 152 15.46 -0.30 -6.44
C LYS A 152 16.55 -1.01 -5.64
N LEU A 153 16.69 -2.32 -5.85
CA LEU A 153 17.74 -3.15 -5.32
C LEU A 153 19.05 -2.52 -5.80
N TYR A 154 19.72 -1.82 -4.89
CA TYR A 154 21.17 -1.71 -4.80
C TYR A 154 21.96 -1.11 -5.98
N HIS A 155 21.35 -0.55 -7.02
CA HIS A 155 22.14 0.00 -8.13
C HIS A 155 22.74 1.40 -7.87
N ASN A 156 22.26 2.12 -6.85
CA ASN A 156 22.76 3.46 -6.51
C ASN A 156 23.78 3.48 -5.36
N LEU A 157 24.04 2.35 -4.69
CA LEU A 157 25.11 2.27 -3.68
C LEU A 157 26.49 1.94 -4.28
N PHE A 158 26.58 1.61 -5.58
CA PHE A 158 27.84 1.35 -6.29
C PHE A 158 28.19 2.38 -7.38
N LYS A 159 27.43 3.47 -7.51
CA LYS A 159 27.72 4.61 -8.41
C LYS A 159 28.31 5.83 -7.69
N ARG A 160 29.20 5.60 -6.73
CA ARG A 160 30.22 6.59 -6.35
C ARG A 160 31.58 5.98 -6.64
N LYS A 161 32.05 6.16 -7.87
CA LYS A 161 33.47 6.25 -8.20
C LYS A 161 33.73 7.68 -8.62
#